data_AF-A0A699VND4-F1
#
_entry.id   AF-A0A699VND4-F1
#
_cell.length_a   1.000
_cell.length_b   1.000
_cell.length_c   1.000
_cell.angle_alpha   90.00
_cell.angle_beta   90.00
_cell.angle_gamma   90.00
#
_symmetry.space_group_name_H-M   'P 1'
#
loop_
_entity.id
_entity.type
_entity.pdbx_description
1 polymer ?
#
loop_
_entity_poly.entity_id
_entity_poly.type
_entity_poly.pdbx_seq_one_letter_code
_entity_poly.pdbx_strand_id
1 'polypeptide(L)' 'YCLTNPPYELGWKDKEVPTSEGSLIITTEKVHETYKNVSQKIRDQLNAEAEAVQIILTGIDNDIYTAVGACPNACEM' A
#
# COMPACT_ATOMS: atom_id res chain seq x y z
N TYR A 1 -18.42 -4.52 -1.43
CA TYR A 1 -17.18 -5.03 -2.05
C TYR A 1 -16.18 -5.28 -0.93
N CYS A 2 -16.07 -6.52 -0.45
CA CYS A 2 -15.01 -6.90 0.47
C CYS A 2 -13.81 -7.30 -0.40
N LEU A 3 -12.76 -6.48 -0.43
CA LEU A 3 -11.51 -6.88 -1.04
C LEU A 3 -10.93 -8.02 -0.19
N THR A 4 -11.05 -9.24 -0.69
CA THR A 4 -10.69 -10.49 0.00
C THR A 4 -9.18 -10.76 0.03
N ASN A 5 -8.35 -9.83 -0.42
CA ASN A 5 -6.89 -9.97 -0.27
C ASN A 5 -6.42 -9.08 0.88
N PRO A 6 -5.75 -9.65 1.90
CA PRO A 6 -5.06 -8.82 2.87
C PRO A 6 -4.01 -7.95 2.14
N PRO A 7 -3.74 -6.73 2.65
CA PRO A 7 -2.75 -5.85 2.07
C PRO A 7 -1.39 -6.54 2.02
N TYR A 8 -0.66 -6.36 0.91
CA TYR A 8 0.66 -6.98 0.76
C TYR A 8 1.66 -6.29 1.68
N GLU A 9 2.34 -7.04 2.53
CA GLU A 9 3.36 -6.50 3.44
C GLU A 9 4.78 -6.79 2.93
N LEU A 10 5.53 -5.71 2.67
CA LEU A 10 6.97 -5.77 2.40
C LEU A 10 7.72 -6.21 3.67
N GLY A 11 8.75 -7.04 3.49
CA GLY A 11 9.61 -7.45 4.59
C GLY A 11 10.60 -8.54 4.19
N TRP A 12 11.12 -9.26 5.17
CA TRP A 12 11.99 -10.41 4.92
C TRP A 12 11.20 -11.57 4.34
N LYS A 13 11.59 -12.04 3.15
CA LYS A 13 11.05 -13.24 2.51
C LYS A 13 12.17 -14.20 2.16
N ASP A 14 11.83 -15.48 2.18
CA ASP A 14 12.70 -16.54 1.70
C ASP A 14 12.49 -16.70 0.18
N LYS A 15 13.57 -16.68 -0.59
CA LYS A 15 13.55 -16.85 -2.04
C LYS A 15 14.45 -18.00 -2.46
N GLU A 16 13.93 -18.86 -3.32
CA GLU A 16 14.71 -19.93 -3.93
C GLU A 16 15.56 -19.39 -5.08
N VAL A 17 16.86 -19.68 -5.03
CA VAL A 17 17.85 -19.27 -6.02
C VAL A 17 18.64 -20.52 -6.44
N PRO A 18 18.79 -20.81 -7.75
CA PRO A 18 19.65 -21.90 -8.22
C PRO A 18 21.11 -21.63 -7.87
N THR A 19 21.84 -22.64 -7.40
CA THR A 19 23.27 -22.47 -7.05
C THR A 19 24.17 -22.26 -8.28
N SER A 20 23.76 -22.74 -9.44
CA SER A 20 24.40 -22.50 -10.74
C SER A 20 23.40 -22.73 -11.88
N GLU A 21 23.70 -22.20 -13.08
CA GLU A 21 22.89 -22.43 -14.28
C GLU A 21 22.79 -23.93 -14.59
N GLY A 22 21.57 -24.46 -14.67
CA GLY A 22 21.30 -25.89 -14.90
C GLY A 22 21.41 -26.81 -13.68
N SER A 23 21.73 -26.29 -12.49
CA SER A 23 21.76 -27.10 -11.26
C SER A 23 20.36 -27.37 -10.72
N LEU A 24 20.11 -28.62 -10.30
CA LEU A 24 18.91 -29.01 -9.55
C LEU A 24 19.00 -28.61 -8.07
N ILE A 25 20.16 -28.12 -7.62
CA ILE A 25 20.37 -27.64 -6.26
C ILE A 25 19.89 -26.19 -6.18
N ILE A 26 18.89 -25.96 -5.35
CA ILE A 26 18.34 -24.66 -5.00
C ILE A 26 18.75 -24.30 -3.58
N THR A 27 19.16 -23.05 -3.38
CA THR A 27 19.41 -22.45 -2.07
C THR A 27 18.30 -21.50 -1.72
N THR A 28 17.91 -21.48 -0.45
CA THR A 28 16.97 -20.50 0.08
C THR A 28 17.76 -19.32 0.64
N GLU A 29 17.59 -18.14 0.05
CA GLU A 29 18.17 -16.90 0.54
C GLU A 29 17.09 -16.02 1.19
N LYS A 30 17.43 -15.40 2.33
CA LYS A 30 16.60 -14.34 2.90
C LYS A 30 16.86 -13.03 2.17
N VAL A 31 15.82 -12.54 1.49
CA VAL A 31 15.85 -11.25 0.81
C VAL A 31 14.93 -10.28 1.52
N HIS A 32 15.40 -9.06 1.74
CA HIS A 32 14.53 -7.99 2.20
C HIS A 32 13.80 -7.36 1.02
N GLU A 33 12.49 -7.53 0.98
CA GLU A 33 11.66 -6.92 -0.05
C GLU A 33 11.56 -5.41 0.14
N THR A 34 11.59 -4.72 -0.98
CA THR A 34 11.44 -3.28 -1.10
C THR A 34 10.54 -3.02 -2.30
N TYR A 35 9.89 -1.87 -2.33
CA TYR A 35 9.08 -1.48 -3.49
C TYR A 35 9.85 -1.62 -4.83
N LYS A 36 11.16 -1.39 -4.83
CA LYS A 36 12.03 -1.50 -6.01
C LYS A 36 12.34 -2.94 -6.45
N ASN A 37 12.22 -3.94 -5.59
CA ASN A 37 12.60 -5.32 -5.93
C ASN A 37 11.42 -6.30 -6.02
N VAL A 38 10.23 -5.91 -5.57
CA VAL A 38 9.01 -6.71 -5.71
C VAL A 38 8.48 -6.71 -7.15
N SER A 39 7.67 -7.74 -7.46
CA SER A 39 7.02 -7.88 -8.76
C SER A 39 6.06 -6.72 -9.06
N GLN A 40 5.79 -6.49 -10.36
CA GLN A 40 4.89 -5.41 -10.78
C GLN A 40 3.48 -5.54 -10.18
N LYS A 41 2.94 -6.76 -10.10
CA LYS A 41 1.63 -7.02 -9.49
C LYS A 41 1.56 -6.54 -8.02
N ILE A 42 2.61 -6.76 -7.24
CA ILE A 42 2.67 -6.29 -5.84
C ILE A 42 2.71 -4.76 -5.80
N ARG A 43 3.46 -4.12 -6.71
CA ARG A 43 3.49 -2.66 -6.80
C ARG A 43 2.13 -2.09 -7.17
N ASP A 44 1.45 -2.68 -8.14
CA ASP A 44 0.15 -2.22 -8.59
C ASP A 44 -0.87 -2.33 -7.46
N GLN A 45 -0.82 -3.41 -6.67
CA GLN A 45 -1.64 -3.54 -5.47
C GLN A 45 -1.33 -2.45 -4.43
N LEU A 46 -0.06 -2.25 -4.07
CA LEU A 46 0.36 -1.24 -3.10
C LEU A 46 -0.04 0.18 -3.54
N ASN A 47 0.06 0.47 -4.84
CA ASN A 47 -0.35 1.77 -5.40
C ASN A 47 -1.87 1.94 -5.35
N ALA A 48 -2.64 0.91 -5.70
CA ALA A 48 -4.11 0.97 -5.60
C ALA A 48 -4.59 1.19 -4.16
N GLU A 49 -3.92 0.57 -3.18
CA GLU A 49 -4.20 0.80 -1.76
C GLU A 49 -3.85 2.24 -1.34
N ALA A 50 -2.70 2.76 -1.78
CA ALA A 50 -2.29 4.14 -1.52
C ALA A 50 -3.28 5.16 -2.13
N GLU A 51 -3.74 4.94 -3.35
CA GLU A 51 -4.78 5.75 -4.00
C GLU A 51 -6.10 5.70 -3.23
N ALA A 52 -6.52 4.50 -2.80
CA ALA A 52 -7.76 4.36 -2.03
C ALA A 52 -7.69 5.11 -0.69
N VAL A 53 -6.57 5.02 0.04
CA VAL A 53 -6.35 5.79 1.28
C VAL A 53 -6.35 7.29 1.00
N GLN A 54 -5.70 7.74 -0.07
CA GLN A 54 -5.68 9.14 -0.45
C GLN A 54 -7.09 9.66 -0.76
N ILE A 55 -7.90 8.93 -1.53
CA ILE A 55 -9.28 9.29 -1.84
C ILE A 55 -10.11 9.44 -0.57
N ILE A 56 -9.98 8.50 0.37
CA ILE A 56 -10.70 8.55 1.66
C ILE A 56 -10.28 9.77 2.47
N LEU A 57 -8.97 10.04 2.58
CA LEU A 57 -8.45 11.19 3.32
C LEU A 57 -8.89 12.51 2.71
N THR A 58 -8.88 12.64 1.38
CA THR A 58 -9.37 13.83 0.68
C THR A 58 -10.87 14.03 0.89
N GLY A 59 -11.66 12.95 0.91
CA GLY A 59 -13.08 13.03 1.26
C GLY A 59 -13.31 13.58 2.67
N ILE A 60 -12.58 13.05 3.65
CA ILE A 60 -12.66 13.49 5.06
C ILE A 60 -12.27 14.96 5.19
N ASP A 61 -11.17 15.37 4.55
CA ASP A 61 -10.71 16.76 4.57
C ASP A 61 -11.78 17.72 4.04
N ASN A 62 -12.37 17.39 2.88
CA ASN A 62 -13.44 18.18 2.29
C ASN A 62 -14.69 18.27 3.18
N ASP A 63 -15.09 17.17 3.83
CA ASP A 63 -16.24 17.15 4.74
C ASP A 63 -16.01 18.04 5.97
N ILE A 64 -14.79 18.04 6.53
CA ILE A 64 -14.39 18.91 7.64
C ILE A 64 -14.44 20.39 7.21
N TYR A 65 -13.83 20.75 6.09
CA TYR A 65 -13.85 22.12 5.58
C TYR A 65 -15.28 22.60 5.33
N THR A 66 -16.14 21.75 4.77
CA THR A 66 -17.56 22.07 4.54
C THR A 66 -18.31 22.29 5.86
N ALA A 67 -18.09 21.43 6.86
CA ALA A 67 -18.73 21.57 8.17
C ALA A 67 -18.29 22.84 8.91
N VAL A 68 -17.00 23.20 8.85
CA VAL A 68 -16.48 24.44 9.45
C VAL A 68 -17.01 25.68 8.73
N GLY A 69 -17.04 25.68 7.40
CA GLY A 69 -17.54 26.81 6.61
C GLY A 69 -19.05 27.05 6.74
N ALA A 70 -19.83 26.01 7.06
CA ALA A 70 -21.26 26.11 7.31
C ALA A 70 -21.63 26.53 8.74
N CYS A 71 -20.66 26.59 9.66
CA CYS A 71 -20.90 27.04 11.02
C CYS A 71 -21.14 28.56 11.04
N PRO A 72 -22.33 29.06 11.45
CA PRO A 72 -22.56 30.48 11.58
C PRO A 72 -21.63 31.05 12.64
N ASN A 73 -20.88 32.09 12.30
CA ASN A 73 -19.97 32.73 13.24
C ASN A 73 -20.81 33.34 14.37
N ALA A 74 -20.77 32.76 15.57
CA ALA A 74 -21.56 33.20 16.73
C ALA A 74 -21.15 34.59 17.28
N CYS A 75 -20.34 35.34 16.53
CA CYS A 75 -19.73 36.61 16.93
C CYS A 75 -20.25 37.82 16.13
N GLU A 76 -21.33 37.67 15.36
CA GLU A 76 -22.09 38.80 14.81
C GLU A 76 -23.32 39.06 15.70
N MET A 77 -23.08 39.63 16.88
CA MET A 77 -24.11 40.29 17.69
C MET A 77 -23.55 41.56 18.32
#